data_AF-A0A9E5PYN9-F1
#
_entry.id   AF-A0A9E5PYN9-F1
#
_cell.length_a   1.000
_cell.length_b   1.000
_cell.length_c   1.000
_cell.angle_alpha   90.00
_cell.angle_beta   90.00
_cell.angle_gamma   90.00
#
_symmetry.space_group_name_H-M   'P 1'
#
loop_
_entity.id
_entity.type
_entity.pdbx_description
1 polymer ?
#
loop_
_entity_poly.entity_id
_entity_poly.type
_entity_poly.pdbx_seq_one_letter_code
_entity_poly.pdbx_strand_id
1 'polypeptide(L)'
;MHAAQAQGLDQSRLARRAGLRAETVSRAKHRGTIDLASLQALAQAVGLELTLQPVSGTEALPVRRERSPAQRSPLADPKWGLAWSNPDAPADVLVRNALAHGNFDLLLQAVLGHGLAFVKTQWRQVSPTLPTRARQEVERKLNNIEQGLNDAAA
;
A
#
# COMPACT_ATOMS: atom_id res chain seq x y z
N MET A 1 11.36 -27.02 1.67
CA MET A 1 12.17 -28.14 1.14
C MET A 1 12.79 -29.00 2.24
N HIS A 2 13.20 -28.45 3.40
CA HIS A 2 13.78 -29.24 4.49
C HIS A 2 12.86 -30.36 5.04
N ALA A 3 11.56 -30.10 5.21
CA ALA A 3 10.61 -31.15 5.64
C ALA A 3 10.51 -32.32 4.65
N ALA A 4 10.56 -32.05 3.34
CA ALA A 4 10.58 -33.09 2.31
C ALA A 4 11.91 -33.88 2.32
N GLN A 5 13.04 -33.18 2.48
CA GLN A 5 14.37 -33.80 2.58
C GLN A 5 14.51 -34.69 3.81
N ALA A 6 13.96 -34.28 4.96
CA ALA A 6 13.91 -35.11 6.16
C ALA A 6 13.11 -36.40 5.97
N GLN A 7 12.22 -36.44 4.97
CA GLN A 7 11.45 -37.63 4.57
C GLN A 7 12.05 -38.35 3.35
N GLY A 8 13.27 -37.99 2.91
CA GLY A 8 13.93 -38.59 1.76
C GLY A 8 13.25 -38.32 0.42
N LEU A 9 12.40 -37.29 0.35
CA LEU A 9 11.70 -36.91 -0.87
C LEU A 9 12.55 -35.89 -1.66
N ASP A 10 13.01 -36.32 -2.84
CA ASP A 10 13.52 -35.40 -3.85
C ASP A 10 12.39 -34.54 -4.44
N GLN A 11 12.76 -33.49 -5.19
CA GLN A 11 11.81 -32.53 -5.75
C GLN A 11 10.76 -33.20 -6.67
N SER A 12 11.17 -34.17 -7.49
CA SER A 12 10.30 -34.84 -8.45
C SER A 12 9.32 -35.79 -7.74
N ARG A 13 9.78 -36.48 -6.69
CA ARG A 13 8.95 -37.32 -5.83
C ARG A 13 7.94 -36.48 -5.04
N LEU A 14 8.38 -35.35 -4.49
CA LEU A 14 7.49 -34.41 -3.81
C LEU A 14 6.41 -33.87 -4.75
N ALA A 15 6.80 -33.40 -5.94
CA ALA A 15 5.86 -32.88 -6.93
C ALA A 15 4.79 -33.93 -7.29
N ARG A 16 5.23 -35.15 -7.62
CA ARG A 16 4.33 -36.27 -7.92
C ARG A 16 3.41 -36.61 -6.75
N ARG A 17 3.93 -36.64 -5.52
CA ARG A 17 3.13 -36.90 -4.31
C ARG A 17 2.09 -35.80 -4.05
N ALA A 18 2.40 -34.57 -4.41
CA ALA A 18 1.48 -33.43 -4.36
C ALA A 18 0.53 -33.35 -5.58
N GLY A 19 0.60 -34.28 -6.55
CA GLY A 19 -0.20 -34.20 -7.78
C GLY A 19 0.20 -33.05 -8.72
N LEU A 20 1.42 -32.53 -8.57
CA LEU A 20 1.95 -31.40 -9.33
C LEU A 20 2.99 -31.84 -10.36
N ARG A 21 3.18 -31.01 -11.38
CA ARG A 21 4.31 -31.16 -12.32
C ARG A 21 5.62 -30.72 -11.66
N ALA A 22 6.72 -31.41 -11.95
CA ALA A 22 8.02 -31.10 -11.36
C ALA A 22 8.51 -29.69 -11.75
N GLU A 23 8.13 -29.21 -12.93
CA GLU A 23 8.39 -27.86 -13.43
C GLU A 23 7.70 -26.79 -12.58
N THR A 24 6.50 -27.06 -12.06
CA THR A 24 5.77 -26.12 -11.19
C THR A 24 6.55 -25.89 -9.90
N VAL A 25 7.04 -26.96 -9.27
CA VAL A 25 7.85 -26.88 -8.05
C VAL A 25 9.20 -26.22 -8.33
N SER A 26 9.82 -26.52 -9.48
CA SER A 26 11.07 -25.90 -9.91
C SER A 26 10.92 -24.39 -10.10
N ARG A 27 9.88 -23.97 -10.84
CA ARG A 27 9.57 -22.56 -11.09
C ARG A 27 9.24 -21.82 -9.79
N ALA A 28 8.45 -22.43 -8.91
CA ALA A 28 8.14 -21.86 -7.60
C ALA A 28 9.40 -21.61 -6.77
N LYS A 29 10.34 -22.57 -6.76
CA LYS A 29 11.62 -22.43 -6.07
C LYS A 29 12.49 -21.30 -6.63
N HIS A 30 12.52 -21.11 -7.94
CA HIS A 30 13.36 -20.09 -8.60
C HIS A 30 12.72 -18.69 -8.66
N ARG A 31 11.41 -18.61 -8.87
CA ARG A 31 10.68 -17.33 -9.01
C ARG A 31 10.03 -16.85 -7.72
N GLY A 32 9.94 -17.70 -6.70
CA GLY A 32 9.30 -17.37 -5.42
C GLY A 32 7.78 -17.22 -5.48
N THR A 33 7.14 -17.66 -6.57
CA THR A 33 5.69 -17.52 -6.78
C THR A 33 5.05 -18.89 -7.00
N ILE A 34 3.94 -19.14 -6.31
CA ILE A 34 3.13 -20.35 -6.41
C ILE A 34 1.69 -19.99 -5.98
N ASP A 35 0.69 -20.64 -6.57
CA ASP A 35 -0.69 -20.46 -6.12
C ASP A 35 -0.94 -21.19 -4.79
N LEU A 36 -1.96 -20.74 -4.05
CA LEU A 36 -2.28 -21.26 -2.72
C LEU A 36 -2.63 -22.76 -2.75
N ALA A 37 -3.34 -23.22 -3.78
CA ALA A 37 -3.75 -24.62 -3.89
C ALA A 37 -2.53 -25.54 -4.07
N SER A 38 -1.59 -25.14 -4.93
CA SER A 38 -0.32 -25.86 -5.12
C SER A 38 0.54 -25.84 -3.85
N LEU A 39 0.58 -24.72 -3.12
CA LEU A 39 1.29 -24.65 -1.82
C LEU A 39 0.66 -25.58 -0.79
N GLN A 40 -0.67 -25.63 -0.74
CA GLN A 40 -1.42 -26.53 0.13
C GLN A 40 -1.18 -28.00 -0.20
N ALA A 41 -1.21 -28.36 -1.48
CA ALA A 41 -0.91 -29.71 -1.93
C ALA A 41 0.52 -30.15 -1.54
N LEU A 42 1.50 -29.25 -1.65
CA LEU A 42 2.88 -29.53 -1.22
C LEU A 42 3.00 -29.71 0.29
N ALA A 43 2.30 -28.90 1.09
CA ALA A 43 2.29 -29.04 2.55
C ALA A 43 1.68 -30.40 2.95
N GLN A 44 0.51 -30.73 2.41
CA GLN A 44 -0.16 -32.00 2.67
C GLN A 44 0.69 -33.21 2.25
N ALA A 45 1.41 -33.11 1.12
CA ALA A 45 2.28 -34.18 0.65
C ALA A 45 3.40 -34.55 1.64
N VAL A 46 3.78 -33.64 2.53
CA VAL A 46 4.78 -33.87 3.59
C VAL A 46 4.17 -33.95 4.99
N GLY A 47 2.84 -34.06 5.10
CA GLY A 47 2.14 -34.16 6.38
C GLY A 47 2.11 -32.85 7.17
N LEU A 48 2.20 -31.71 6.48
CA LEU A 48 2.04 -30.38 7.07
C LEU A 48 0.68 -29.79 6.74
N GLU A 49 0.22 -28.90 7.62
CA GLU A 49 -1.00 -28.12 7.44
C GLU A 49 -0.65 -26.64 7.31
N LEU A 50 -1.37 -25.92 6.44
CA LEU A 50 -1.31 -24.47 6.38
C LEU A 50 -2.45 -23.89 7.20
N THR A 51 -2.08 -23.12 8.22
CA THR A 51 -3.05 -22.39 9.04
C THR A 51 -2.83 -20.89 8.87
N LEU A 52 -3.92 -20.14 8.83
CA LEU A 52 -3.90 -18.69 8.90
C LEU A 52 -4.08 -18.31 10.36
N GLN A 53 -3.10 -17.62 10.94
CA GLN A 53 -3.23 -17.07 12.28
C GLN A 53 -3.47 -15.57 12.21
N PRO A 54 -4.38 -15.03 13.04
CA PRO A 54 -4.50 -13.60 13.19
C PRO A 54 -3.17 -13.04 13.70
N VAL A 55 -2.64 -12.03 13.02
CA VAL A 55 -1.43 -11.36 13.47
C VAL A 55 -1.80 -10.55 14.72
N SER A 56 -1.41 -11.05 15.90
CA SER A 56 -1.57 -10.34 17.17
C SER A 56 -0.70 -9.09 17.12
N GLY A 57 -1.33 -7.91 17.11
CA GLY A 57 -0.65 -6.64 16.82
C GLY A 57 -1.06 -6.00 15.50
N THR A 58 -1.95 -6.65 14.72
CA THR A 58 -2.84 -5.88 13.85
C THR A 58 -3.73 -5.11 14.80
N GLU A 59 -3.41 -3.83 15.06
CA GLU A 59 -4.46 -2.86 15.38
C GLU A 59 -5.62 -3.22 14.46
N ALA A 60 -6.74 -3.65 15.03
CA ALA A 60 -7.90 -4.06 14.27
C ALA A 60 -8.05 -3.07 13.13
N LEU A 61 -7.95 -3.53 11.88
CA LEU A 61 -8.24 -2.70 10.70
C LEU A 61 -9.46 -1.89 11.10
N PRO A 62 -9.35 -0.55 11.16
CA PRO A 62 -10.28 0.27 11.94
C PRO A 62 -11.67 -0.19 11.57
N VAL A 63 -12.37 -0.83 12.52
CA VAL A 63 -13.73 -1.36 12.34
C VAL A 63 -14.42 -0.30 11.53
N ARG A 64 -14.87 -0.65 10.32
CA ARG A 64 -15.39 0.25 9.28
C ARG A 64 -16.35 1.21 9.97
N ARG A 65 -15.81 2.30 10.50
CA ARG A 65 -16.61 3.38 11.05
C ARG A 65 -17.25 3.87 9.80
N GLU A 66 -18.57 3.71 9.72
CA GLU A 66 -19.41 4.38 8.77
C GLU A 66 -19.09 5.86 8.94
N ARG A 67 -18.03 6.32 8.26
CA ARG A 67 -17.73 7.73 8.13
C ARG A 67 -18.84 8.20 7.24
N SER A 68 -19.70 9.01 7.83
CA SER A 68 -20.79 9.67 7.14
C SER A 68 -20.32 10.14 5.77
N PRO A 69 -21.13 9.98 4.70
CA PRO A 69 -20.74 10.30 3.33
C PRO A 69 -20.21 11.73 3.12
N ALA A 70 -20.39 12.63 4.10
CA ALA A 70 -19.86 13.99 4.15
C ALA A 70 -18.33 14.11 4.36
N GLN A 71 -17.58 13.02 4.58
CA GLN A 71 -16.15 13.09 4.95
C GLN A 71 -15.17 12.46 3.94
N ARG A 72 -15.62 12.20 2.70
CA ARG A 72 -14.68 11.75 1.65
C ARG A 72 -13.77 12.89 1.25
N SER A 73 -12.46 12.62 1.30
CA SER A 73 -11.44 13.55 0.80
C SER A 73 -11.73 13.90 -0.67
N PRO A 74 -11.66 15.17 -1.09
CA PRO A 74 -11.80 15.52 -2.50
C PRO A 74 -10.69 14.92 -3.40
N LEU A 75 -9.58 14.46 -2.78
CA LEU A 75 -8.50 13.75 -3.46
C LEU A 75 -8.84 12.28 -3.76
N ALA A 76 -9.95 11.76 -3.23
CA ALA A 76 -10.43 10.41 -3.53
C ALA A 76 -11.10 10.31 -4.91
N ASP A 77 -11.38 11.45 -5.56
CA ASP A 77 -11.91 11.51 -6.92
C ASP A 77 -10.91 10.86 -7.90
N PRO A 78 -11.33 9.83 -8.68
CA PRO A 78 -10.47 9.13 -9.63
C PRO A 78 -9.73 10.05 -10.62
N LYS A 79 -10.24 11.25 -10.92
CA LYS A 79 -9.58 12.21 -11.83
C LYS A 79 -8.17 12.59 -11.40
N TRP A 80 -7.87 12.48 -10.10
CA TRP A 80 -6.55 12.80 -9.55
C TRP A 80 -5.56 11.64 -9.64
N GLY A 81 -6.02 10.43 -9.96
CA GLY A 81 -5.17 9.23 -10.04
C GLY A 81 -4.61 8.74 -8.69
N LEU A 82 -4.92 9.40 -7.57
CA LEU A 82 -4.36 9.11 -6.24
C LEU A 82 -5.00 7.90 -5.55
N ALA A 83 -6.23 7.55 -5.93
CA ALA A 83 -7.06 6.58 -5.22
C ALA A 83 -7.42 5.35 -6.07
N TRP A 84 -6.66 5.07 -7.15
CA TRP A 84 -7.00 4.05 -8.16
C TRP A 84 -7.23 2.64 -7.58
N SER A 85 -6.55 2.31 -6.48
CA SER A 85 -6.62 1.00 -5.82
C SER A 85 -7.45 1.02 -4.54
N ASN A 86 -7.75 2.20 -4.01
CA ASN A 86 -8.55 2.35 -2.80
C ASN A 86 -9.21 3.75 -2.74
N PRO A 87 -10.44 3.91 -3.24
CA PRO A 87 -11.20 5.16 -3.12
C PRO A 87 -11.53 5.53 -1.67
N ASP A 88 -11.46 4.57 -0.74
CA ASP A 88 -11.71 4.78 0.69
C ASP A 88 -10.40 5.03 1.48
N ALA A 89 -9.30 5.35 0.79
CA ALA A 89 -8.02 5.66 1.44
C ALA A 89 -8.16 6.83 2.44
N PRO A 90 -7.50 6.74 3.62
CA PRO A 90 -7.50 7.84 4.58
C PRO A 90 -6.99 9.16 3.98
N ALA A 91 -7.54 10.28 4.46
CA ALA A 91 -7.19 11.61 3.96
C ALA A 91 -5.69 11.93 4.08
N ASP A 92 -5.05 11.51 5.17
CA ASP A 92 -3.61 11.69 5.36
C ASP A 92 -2.81 10.93 4.30
N VAL A 93 -3.20 9.70 3.96
CA VAL A 93 -2.55 8.91 2.89
C VAL A 93 -2.69 9.60 1.54
N LEU A 94 -3.89 10.08 1.20
CA LEU A 94 -4.14 10.78 -0.07
C LEU A 94 -3.37 12.11 -0.16
N VAL A 95 -3.31 12.87 0.94
CA VAL A 95 -2.54 14.12 1.00
C VAL A 95 -1.04 13.85 0.90
N ARG A 96 -0.52 12.79 1.54
CA ARG A 96 0.90 12.40 1.39
C ARG A 96 1.23 12.00 -0.04
N ASN A 97 0.35 11.27 -0.73
CA ASN A 97 0.54 10.96 -2.14
C ASN A 97 0.52 12.23 -3.00
N ALA A 98 -0.43 13.14 -2.78
CA ALA A 98 -0.48 14.44 -3.47
C ALA A 98 0.84 15.23 -3.29
N LEU A 99 1.38 15.26 -2.07
CA LEU A 99 2.67 15.89 -1.74
C LEU A 99 3.85 15.22 -2.45
N ALA A 100 3.85 13.88 -2.55
CA ALA A 100 4.88 13.14 -3.26
C ALA A 100 4.85 13.38 -4.78
N HIS A 101 3.66 13.54 -5.38
CA HIS A 101 3.51 13.92 -6.78
C HIS A 101 3.90 15.38 -7.04
N GLY A 102 3.71 16.27 -6.08
CA GLY A 102 4.15 17.66 -6.14
C GLY A 102 3.43 18.53 -7.18
N ASN A 103 2.31 18.07 -7.76
CA ASN A 103 1.51 18.87 -8.70
C ASN A 103 0.75 19.99 -7.95
N PHE A 104 0.79 21.22 -8.46
CA PHE A 104 0.15 22.38 -7.84
C PHE A 104 -1.35 22.18 -7.62
N ASP A 105 -2.08 21.68 -8.61
CA ASP A 105 -3.53 21.49 -8.51
C ASP A 105 -3.91 20.49 -7.41
N LEU A 106 -3.11 19.43 -7.25
CA LEU A 106 -3.28 18.46 -6.17
C LEU A 106 -3.03 19.07 -4.80
N LEU A 107 -1.98 19.90 -4.69
CA LEU A 107 -1.65 20.59 -3.44
C LEU A 107 -2.73 21.62 -3.08
N LEU A 108 -3.23 22.37 -4.05
CA LEU A 108 -4.32 23.31 -3.84
C LEU A 108 -5.60 22.58 -3.39
N GLN A 109 -5.97 21.48 -4.06
CA GLN A 109 -7.14 20.70 -3.67
C GLN A 109 -6.98 20.06 -2.28
N ALA A 110 -5.78 19.62 -1.93
CA ALA A 110 -5.46 19.13 -0.60
C ALA A 110 -5.68 20.21 0.47
N VAL A 111 -5.20 21.43 0.21
CA VAL A 111 -5.33 22.57 1.12
C VAL A 111 -6.78 23.04 1.23
N LEU A 112 -7.52 23.14 0.12
CA LEU A 112 -8.95 23.50 0.14
C LEU A 112 -9.80 22.44 0.84
N GLY A 113 -9.46 21.16 0.71
CA GLY A 113 -10.22 20.05 1.29
C GLY A 113 -9.94 19.79 2.77
N HIS A 114 -8.69 19.99 3.23
CA HIS A 114 -8.24 19.56 4.57
C HIS A 114 -7.59 20.69 5.39
N GLY A 115 -7.38 21.86 4.81
CA GLY A 115 -6.73 22.99 5.43
C GLY A 115 -5.19 22.95 5.36
N LEU A 116 -4.59 24.13 5.31
CA LEU A 116 -3.14 24.29 5.15
C LEU A 116 -2.34 23.67 6.31
N ALA A 117 -2.82 23.82 7.56
CA ALA A 117 -2.15 23.28 8.74
C ALA A 117 -2.04 21.74 8.71
N PHE A 118 -3.09 21.07 8.23
CA PHE A 118 -3.08 19.61 8.06
C PHE A 118 -2.07 19.19 6.99
N VAL A 119 -2.08 19.86 5.83
CA VAL A 119 -1.16 19.57 4.72
C VAL A 119 0.30 19.79 5.15
N LYS A 120 0.61 20.87 5.87
CA LYS A 120 1.96 21.12 6.43
C LYS A 120 2.39 20.03 7.42
N THR A 121 1.47 19.49 8.23
CA THR A 121 1.77 18.35 9.11
C THR A 121 2.17 17.11 8.32
N GLN A 122 1.44 16.79 7.25
CA GLN A 122 1.78 15.66 6.37
C GLN A 122 3.08 15.90 5.58
N TRP A 123 3.35 17.16 5.19
CA TRP A 123 4.59 17.52 4.49
C TRP A 123 5.84 17.18 5.31
N ARG A 124 5.84 17.43 6.62
CA ARG A 124 6.97 17.08 7.50
C ARG A 124 7.29 15.59 7.52
N GLN A 125 6.30 14.74 7.26
CA GLN A 125 6.47 13.29 7.26
C GLN A 125 7.00 12.77 5.92
N VAL A 126 6.63 13.39 4.80
CA VAL A 126 6.99 12.95 3.44
C VAL A 126 8.24 13.65 2.91
N SER A 127 8.50 14.90 3.31
CA SER A 127 9.63 15.65 2.79
C SER A 127 10.98 14.92 2.94
N PRO A 128 11.29 14.21 4.06
CA PRO A 128 12.58 13.52 4.20
C PRO A 128 12.79 12.40 3.19
N THR A 129 11.71 11.83 2.63
CA THR A 129 11.79 10.73 1.66
C THR A 129 11.95 11.22 0.21
N LEU A 130 11.86 12.54 -0.03
CA LEU A 130 11.90 13.12 -1.37
C LEU A 130 13.26 13.75 -1.71
N PRO A 131 13.67 13.74 -2.99
CA PRO A 131 14.87 14.45 -3.45
C PRO A 131 14.81 15.95 -3.10
N THR A 132 15.97 16.56 -2.82
CA THR A 132 16.07 17.98 -2.41
C THR A 132 15.36 18.93 -3.37
N ARG A 133 15.49 18.73 -4.69
CA ARG A 133 14.80 19.56 -5.68
C ARG A 133 13.28 19.46 -5.58
N ALA A 134 12.75 18.25 -5.41
CA ALA A 134 11.32 18.03 -5.26
C ALA A 134 10.79 18.69 -3.98
N ARG A 135 11.55 18.60 -2.87
CA ARG A 135 11.23 19.31 -1.62
C ARG A 135 11.09 20.81 -1.81
N GLN A 136 12.10 21.44 -2.42
CA GLN A 136 12.10 22.88 -2.65
C GLN A 136 10.93 23.32 -3.53
N GLU A 137 10.59 22.55 -4.56
CA GLU A 137 9.45 22.87 -5.41
C GLU A 137 8.11 22.78 -4.68
N VAL A 138 7.90 21.73 -3.86
CA VAL A 138 6.66 21.57 -3.10
C VAL A 138 6.54 22.66 -2.03
N GLU A 139 7.62 22.99 -1.32
CA GLU A 139 7.63 24.09 -0.35
C GLU A 139 7.29 25.44 -1.00
N ARG A 140 7.89 25.74 -2.15
CA ARG A 140 7.55 26.95 -2.91
C ARG A 140 6.06 26.99 -3.28
N LYS A 141 5.49 25.87 -3.73
CA LYS A 141 4.06 25.79 -4.08
C LYS A 141 3.16 25.97 -2.86
N LEU A 142 3.49 25.35 -1.73
CA LEU A 142 2.73 25.51 -0.49
C LEU A 142 2.77 26.95 0.03
N ASN A 143 3.92 27.62 -0.04
CA ASN A 143 4.05 29.02 0.33
C ASN A 143 3.22 29.94 -0.60
N ASN A 144 3.23 29.67 -1.91
CA ASN A 144 2.40 30.41 -2.85
C ASN A 144 0.90 30.23 -2.57
N ILE A 145 0.47 29.02 -2.21
CA ILE A 145 -0.93 28.74 -1.83
C ILE A 145 -1.28 29.50 -0.54
N GLU A 146 -0.41 29.46 0.47
CA GLU A 146 -0.60 30.19 1.73
C GLU A 146 -0.76 31.69 1.50
N GLN A 147 0.12 32.28 0.69
CA GLN A 147 0.02 33.70 0.34
C GLN A 147 -1.31 34.00 -0.36
N GLY A 148 -1.68 33.22 -1.38
CA GLY A 148 -2.94 33.42 -2.10
C GLY A 148 -4.19 33.29 -1.22
N LEU A 149 -4.17 32.41 -0.21
CA LEU A 149 -5.26 32.31 0.77
C LEU A 149 -5.34 33.52 1.69
N ASN A 150 -4.19 34.05 2.12
CA ASN A 150 -4.13 35.25 2.94
C ASN A 150 -4.62 36.49 2.17
N ASP A 151 -4.20 36.63 0.92
CA ASP A 151 -4.61 37.74 0.04
C ASP A 151 -6.13 37.70 -0.25
N ALA A 152 -6.72 36.51 -0.35
CA ALA A 152 -8.16 36.34 -0.55
C ALA A 152 -9.00 36.55 0.73
N ALA A 153 -8.37 36.54 1.90
CA ALA A 153 -9.03 36.72 3.19
C ALA A 153 -8.95 38.18 3.70
N ALA A 154 -8.18 39.04 3.04
CA ALA A 154 -8.02 40.47 3.31
C ALA A 154 -9.03 41.32 2.54
#